data_AF-A0A7K7DHJ2-F1
#
_entry.id   AF-A0A7K7DHJ2-F1
#
_cell.length_a   1.000
_cell.length_b   1.000
_cell.length_c   1.000
_cell.angle_alpha   90.00
_cell.angle_beta   90.00
_cell.angle_gamma   90.00
#
_symmetry.space_group_name_H-M   'P 1'
#
loop_
_entity.id
_entity.type
_entity.pdbx_description
1 polymer ?
#
loop_
_entity_poly.entity_id
_entity_poly.type
_entity_poly.pdbx_seq_one_letter_code
_entity_poly.pdbx_strand_id
1 'polypeptide(L)'
;PQGTSVFVVVTKQIRTEEQAQGVCPESEAAFHCSADRDCRELSPGTSNGLLTGRCVPYNATLRTCEIQGWCPPEVDTVDVPVMLEAENFTLLIKNSIRFPLFGFEKTNLPPPGSGVELGRCRFHPQ
;
A
#
# COMPACT_ATOMS: atom_id res chain seq x y z
N PRO A 1 -4.19 -7.06 10.62
CA PRO A 1 -5.59 -7.35 11.03
C PRO A 1 -5.83 -7.49 12.55
N GLN A 2 -4.80 -7.56 13.41
CA GLN A 2 -4.93 -7.84 14.84
C GLN A 2 -5.60 -6.73 15.69
N GLY A 3 -6.07 -5.63 15.09
CA GLY A 3 -6.82 -4.59 15.80
C GLY A 3 -6.01 -3.79 16.82
N THR A 4 -4.72 -3.59 16.56
CA THR A 4 -3.83 -2.77 17.39
C THR A 4 -4.16 -1.27 17.28
N SER A 5 -3.51 -0.45 18.10
CA SER A 5 -3.68 1.02 18.09
C SER A 5 -3.30 1.68 16.76
N VAL A 6 -2.55 0.98 15.90
CA VAL A 6 -2.21 1.41 14.54
C VAL A 6 -2.81 0.41 13.56
N PHE A 7 -3.53 0.94 12.56
CA PHE A 7 -4.12 0.17 11.46
C PHE A 7 -4.19 1.07 10.21
N VAL A 8 -4.39 0.43 9.06
CA VAL A 8 -4.52 1.10 7.76
C VAL A 8 -5.82 0.64 7.12
N VAL A 9 -6.60 1.60 6.62
CA VAL A 9 -7.73 1.33 5.72
C VAL A 9 -7.22 1.57 4.30
N VAL A 10 -7.05 0.49 3.53
CA VAL A 10 -6.61 0.58 2.13
C VAL A 10 -7.77 1.08 1.29
N THR A 11 -7.63 2.25 0.67
CA THR A 11 -8.67 2.89 -0.12
C THR A 11 -8.38 2.94 -1.62
N LYS A 12 -7.14 2.68 -2.02
CA LYS A 12 -6.69 2.63 -3.42
C LYS A 12 -5.72 1.46 -3.57
N GLN A 13 -5.81 0.73 -4.67
CA GLN A 13 -4.90 -0.38 -4.96
C GLN A 13 -4.55 -0.41 -6.46
N ILE A 14 -3.25 -0.43 -6.76
CA ILE A 14 -2.73 -0.82 -8.07
C ILE A 14 -2.36 -2.30 -7.97
N ARG A 15 -2.82 -3.09 -8.94
CA ARG A 15 -2.64 -4.55 -8.93
C ARG A 15 -1.80 -4.96 -10.11
N THR A 16 -0.72 -5.69 -9.83
CA THR A 16 0.12 -6.35 -10.82
C THR A 16 -0.03 -7.85 -10.62
N GLU A 17 -0.94 -8.46 -11.38
CA GLU A 17 -1.29 -9.87 -11.24
C GLU A 17 -0.25 -10.78 -11.89
N GLU A 18 -0.26 -12.06 -11.49
CA GLU A 18 0.50 -13.15 -12.14
C GLU A 18 2.02 -12.92 -12.22
N GLN A 19 2.58 -12.17 -11.26
CA GLN A 19 4.02 -11.98 -11.21
C GLN A 19 4.76 -13.31 -10.99
N ALA A 20 5.80 -13.52 -11.80
CA ALA A 20 6.73 -14.62 -11.66
C ALA A 20 8.17 -14.12 -11.67
N GLN A 21 9.08 -14.87 -11.06
CA GLN A 21 10.51 -14.58 -11.18
C GLN A 21 10.96 -14.77 -12.64
N GLY A 22 11.53 -13.73 -13.21
CA GLY A 22 11.91 -13.72 -14.62
C GLY A 22 12.75 -12.51 -15.00
N VAL A 23 12.82 -12.28 -16.30
CA VAL A 23 13.53 -11.16 -16.91
C VAL A 23 12.55 -10.41 -17.81
N CYS A 24 12.43 -9.11 -17.63
CA CYS A 24 11.45 -8.28 -18.31
C CYS A 24 11.95 -6.82 -18.46
N PRO A 25 11.40 -6.07 -19.43
CA PRO A 25 11.65 -4.63 -19.53
C PRO A 25 11.06 -3.89 -18.32
N GLU A 26 11.78 -2.91 -17.78
CA GLU A 26 11.29 -2.00 -16.74
C GLU A 26 10.12 -1.13 -17.25
N SER A 27 9.15 -0.83 -16.38
CA SER A 27 7.95 -0.04 -16.72
C SER A 27 8.13 1.47 -16.58
N GLU A 28 9.01 1.88 -15.66
CA GLU A 28 9.21 3.27 -15.29
C GLU A 28 9.96 4.07 -16.37
N ALA A 29 9.46 5.27 -16.69
CA ALA A 29 10.02 6.12 -17.75
C ALA A 29 11.49 6.53 -17.48
N ALA A 30 11.91 6.55 -16.21
CA ALA A 30 13.27 6.84 -15.80
C ALA A 30 14.31 5.83 -16.33
N PHE A 31 13.87 4.62 -16.72
CA PHE A 31 14.72 3.56 -17.25
C PHE A 31 14.65 3.45 -18.78
N HIS A 32 14.18 4.51 -19.45
CA HIS A 32 14.29 4.61 -20.90
C HIS A 32 15.76 4.52 -21.33
N CYS A 33 16.02 3.70 -22.35
CA CYS A 33 17.36 3.49 -22.86
C CYS A 33 17.35 3.52 -24.39
N SER A 34 18.47 3.96 -24.97
CA SER A 34 18.74 3.85 -26.40
C SER A 34 19.75 2.73 -26.69
N ALA A 35 20.66 2.44 -25.76
CA ALA A 35 21.66 1.39 -25.85
C ALA A 35 21.92 0.70 -24.50
N ASP A 36 22.49 -0.51 -24.55
CA ASP A 36 22.82 -1.32 -23.36
C ASP A 36 23.71 -0.60 -22.34
N ARG A 37 24.58 0.31 -22.79
CA ARG A 37 25.46 1.08 -21.88
C ARG A 37 24.66 1.97 -20.92
N ASP A 38 23.52 2.49 -21.36
CA ASP A 38 22.70 3.41 -20.56
C ASP A 38 22.22 2.67 -19.30
N CYS A 39 21.92 1.37 -19.44
CA CYS A 39 21.48 0.47 -18.38
C CYS A 39 22.59 0.01 -17.41
N ARG A 40 23.86 0.27 -17.72
CA ARG A 40 25.02 -0.07 -16.85
C ARG A 40 25.46 1.11 -15.99
N GLU A 41 25.16 2.33 -16.43
CA GLU A 41 25.47 3.57 -15.72
C GLU A 41 24.35 3.94 -14.71
N LEU A 42 23.17 3.34 -14.85
CA LEU A 42 22.03 3.49 -13.94
C LEU A 42 22.28 2.84 -12.58
N SER A 43 21.87 3.54 -11.52
CA SER A 43 22.04 3.08 -10.14
C SER A 43 21.01 1.99 -9.80
N PRO A 44 21.42 0.80 -9.29
CA PRO A 44 20.51 -0.33 -9.08
C PRO A 44 19.46 -0.12 -7.99
N GLY A 45 19.63 0.90 -7.14
CA GLY A 45 18.79 1.10 -5.95
C GLY A 45 17.38 1.62 -6.20
N THR A 46 17.06 2.00 -7.44
CA THR A 46 15.77 2.63 -7.80
C THR A 46 14.93 1.82 -8.78
N SER A 47 15.42 0.68 -9.29
CA SER A 47 14.67 -0.18 -10.23
C SER A 47 13.80 -1.21 -9.51
N ASN A 48 12.78 -1.72 -10.19
CA ASN A 48 11.87 -2.75 -9.66
C ASN A 48 12.54 -4.14 -9.59
N GLY A 49 13.73 -4.29 -10.16
CA GLY A 49 14.56 -5.49 -10.08
C GLY A 49 16.04 -5.18 -10.28
N LEU A 50 16.86 -6.23 -10.44
CA LEU A 50 18.28 -6.07 -10.74
C LEU A 50 18.47 -5.76 -12.23
N LEU A 51 19.10 -4.62 -12.55
CA LEU A 51 19.45 -4.29 -13.93
C LEU A 51 20.40 -5.33 -14.52
N THR A 52 20.01 -5.94 -15.64
CA THR A 52 20.86 -6.88 -16.40
C THR A 52 21.90 -6.16 -17.26
N GLY A 53 21.71 -4.85 -17.48
CA GLY A 53 22.54 -4.02 -18.35
C GLY A 53 22.20 -4.14 -19.84
N ARG A 54 21.02 -4.68 -20.20
CA ARG A 54 20.52 -4.76 -21.58
C ARG A 54 19.37 -3.77 -21.80
N CYS A 55 19.30 -3.21 -23.00
CA CYS A 55 18.24 -2.29 -23.42
C CYS A 55 17.25 -2.99 -24.36
N VAL A 56 16.05 -3.29 -23.87
CA VAL A 56 15.06 -4.13 -24.54
C VAL A 56 13.80 -3.33 -24.89
N PRO A 57 13.03 -3.72 -25.92
CA PRO A 57 11.75 -3.07 -26.20
C PRO A 57 10.73 -3.35 -25.09
N TYR A 58 10.17 -2.29 -24.51
CA TYR A 58 9.00 -2.36 -23.63
C TYR A 58 7.72 -2.43 -24.46
N ASN A 59 7.62 -1.60 -25.50
CA ASN A 59 6.56 -1.64 -26.50
C ASN A 59 7.14 -1.29 -27.89
N ALA A 60 6.28 -1.07 -28.89
CA ALA A 60 6.71 -0.80 -30.27
C ALA A 60 7.56 0.49 -30.44
N THR A 61 7.40 1.48 -29.55
CA THR A 61 8.05 2.79 -29.65
C THR A 61 9.02 3.08 -28.50
N LEU A 62 8.90 2.37 -27.38
CA LEU A 62 9.66 2.59 -26.16
C LEU A 62 10.55 1.39 -25.85
N ARG A 63 11.81 1.69 -25.53
CA ARG A 63 12.79 0.73 -25.01
C ARG A 63 13.17 1.12 -23.60
N THR A 64 13.31 0.14 -22.73
CA THR A 64 13.70 0.31 -21.33
C THR A 64 14.71 -0.74 -20.93
N CYS A 65 15.40 -0.48 -19.80
CA CYS A 65 16.38 -1.42 -19.29
C CYS A 65 15.72 -2.73 -18.83
N GLU A 66 16.35 -3.84 -19.19
CA GLU A 66 15.95 -5.18 -18.81
C GLU A 66 16.34 -5.44 -17.34
N ILE A 67 15.37 -5.83 -16.53
CA ILE A 67 15.55 -6.19 -15.12
C ILE A 67 15.32 -7.67 -14.91
N GLN A 68 16.02 -8.23 -13.92
CA GLN A 68 15.74 -9.55 -13.36
C GLN A 68 15.05 -9.38 -12.01
N GLY A 69 13.85 -9.94 -11.87
CA GLY A 69 13.02 -9.76 -10.69
C GLY A 69 11.62 -10.34 -10.86
N TRP A 70 10.64 -9.74 -10.20
CA TRP A 70 9.23 -10.08 -10.39
C TRP A 70 8.70 -9.43 -11.67
N CYS A 71 8.24 -10.27 -12.60
CA CYS A 71 7.77 -9.87 -13.92
C CYS A 71 6.30 -10.26 -14.11
N PRO A 72 5.45 -9.40 -14.71
CA PRO A 72 5.79 -8.04 -15.19
C PRO A 72 6.01 -7.06 -14.03
N PRO A 73 6.81 -5.99 -14.21
CA PRO A 73 6.96 -4.95 -13.19
C PRO A 73 5.66 -4.17 -13.02
N GLU A 74 5.51 -3.52 -11.86
CA GLU A 74 4.35 -2.68 -11.57
C GLU A 74 4.30 -1.46 -12.50
N VAL A 75 3.10 -1.06 -12.92
CA VAL A 75 2.89 0.15 -13.74
C VAL A 75 2.12 1.17 -12.91
N ASP A 76 2.81 2.17 -12.34
CA ASP A 76 2.22 3.18 -11.46
C ASP A 76 1.60 4.38 -12.24
N THR A 77 1.58 4.33 -13.57
CA THR A 77 0.99 5.37 -14.42
C THR A 77 -0.53 5.22 -14.60
N VAL A 78 -1.14 4.19 -14.01
CA VAL A 78 -2.56 3.88 -14.20
C VAL A 78 -3.40 4.63 -13.18
N ASP A 79 -4.41 5.36 -13.66
CA ASP A 79 -5.40 5.97 -12.78
C ASP A 79 -6.40 4.91 -12.30
N VAL A 80 -6.27 4.50 -11.03
CA VAL A 80 -7.17 3.54 -10.38
C VAL A 80 -8.12 4.25 -9.42
N PRO A 81 -9.41 3.88 -9.41
CA PRO A 81 -10.40 4.53 -8.56
C PRO A 81 -10.16 4.27 -7.07
N VAL A 82 -10.62 5.20 -6.26
CA VAL A 82 -10.63 5.08 -4.79
C VAL A 82 -11.94 4.42 -4.36
N MET A 83 -11.88 3.60 -3.30
CA MET A 83 -13.03 2.98 -2.65
C MET A 83 -13.79 4.03 -1.84
N LEU A 84 -14.79 4.67 -2.46
CA LEU A 84 -15.59 5.73 -1.85
C LEU A 84 -16.41 5.22 -0.66
N GLU A 85 -16.77 3.94 -0.65
CA GLU A 85 -17.51 3.28 0.44
C GLU A 85 -16.73 3.30 1.77
N ALA A 86 -15.40 3.46 1.71
CA ALA A 86 -14.55 3.59 2.89
C ALA A 86 -14.93 4.77 3.78
N GLU A 87 -15.52 5.83 3.21
CA GLU A 87 -16.01 6.99 3.96
C GLU A 87 -17.10 6.61 4.98
N ASN A 88 -17.87 5.55 4.68
CA ASN A 88 -18.97 5.08 5.52
C ASN A 88 -18.56 3.95 6.49
N PHE A 89 -17.29 3.54 6.50
CA PHE A 89 -16.80 2.55 7.46
C PHE A 89 -16.85 3.08 8.89
N THR A 90 -17.08 2.19 9.84
CA THR A 90 -17.09 2.51 11.27
C THR A 90 -15.92 1.84 11.97
N LEU A 91 -15.33 2.57 12.92
CA LEU A 91 -14.20 2.09 13.71
C LEU A 91 -14.62 1.98 15.17
N LEU A 92 -14.63 0.76 15.69
CA LEU A 92 -14.82 0.52 17.12
C LEU A 92 -13.48 0.62 17.85
N ILE A 93 -13.27 1.70 18.58
CA ILE A 93 -12.08 1.88 19.41
C ILE A 93 -12.41 1.48 20.84
N LYS A 94 -11.83 0.38 21.34
CA LYS A 94 -11.92 -0.04 22.74
C LYS A 94 -10.64 0.36 23.47
N ASN A 95 -10.72 1.37 24.31
CA ASN A 95 -9.62 1.84 25.13
C ASN A 95 -9.90 1.53 26.62
N SER A 96 -8.90 0.97 27.29
CA SER A 96 -8.93 0.70 28.75
C SER A 96 -7.70 1.36 29.37
N ILE A 97 -7.91 2.20 30.36
CA ILE A 97 -6.87 2.91 31.10
C ILE A 97 -6.83 2.44 32.54
N ARG A 98 -5.62 2.44 33.11
CA ARG A 98 -5.37 2.15 34.52
C ARG A 98 -4.45 3.23 35.07
N PHE A 99 -4.80 3.79 36.21
CA PHE A 99 -3.93 4.64 37.02
C PHE A 99 -3.47 3.83 38.24
N PRO A 100 -2.30 3.16 38.17
CA PRO A 100 -1.90 2.19 39.18
C PRO A 100 -1.73 2.81 40.58
N LEU A 101 -1.27 4.06 40.65
CA LEU A 101 -1.07 4.79 41.91
C LEU A 101 -2.36 4.91 42.73
N PHE A 102 -3.51 5.02 42.05
CA PHE A 102 -4.81 5.22 42.69
C PHE A 102 -5.65 3.94 42.70
N GLY A 103 -5.15 2.82 42.17
CA GLY A 103 -5.93 1.60 41.99
C GLY A 103 -7.19 1.80 41.11
N PHE A 104 -7.16 2.76 40.19
CA PHE A 104 -8.32 3.15 39.38
C PHE A 104 -8.22 2.63 37.95
N GLU A 105 -9.32 2.11 37.41
CA GLU A 105 -9.45 1.63 36.04
C GLU A 105 -10.70 2.21 35.38
N LYS A 106 -10.62 2.50 34.08
CA LYS A 106 -11.77 2.99 33.29
C LYS A 106 -11.66 2.53 31.85
N THR A 107 -12.80 2.34 31.18
CA THR A 107 -12.87 2.10 29.74
C THR A 107 -13.77 3.15 29.08
N ASN A 108 -13.58 3.39 27.78
CA ASN A 108 -14.44 4.25 26.99
C ASN A 108 -15.75 3.58 26.55
N LEU A 109 -15.94 2.28 26.85
CA LEU A 109 -17.19 1.60 26.57
C LEU A 109 -18.27 2.01 27.58
N PRO A 110 -19.54 2.15 27.13
CA PRO A 110 -20.66 2.45 28.02
C PRO A 110 -20.79 1.36 29.11
N PRO A 111 -21.14 1.73 30.35
CA PRO A 111 -21.38 0.75 31.39
C PRO A 111 -22.62 -0.11 31.06
N PRO A 112 -22.70 -1.33 31.61
CA PRO A 112 -23.89 -2.17 31.49
C PRO A 112 -25.12 -1.40 31.98
N GLY A 113 -26.21 -1.41 31.20
CA GLY A 113 -27.46 -0.71 31.56
C GLY A 113 -27.52 0.79 31.21
N SER A 114 -26.50 1.34 30.56
CA SER A 114 -26.47 2.74 30.07
C SER A 114 -27.48 3.07 28.95
N GLY A 115 -28.18 2.07 28.40
CA GLY A 115 -29.13 2.25 27.29
C GLY A 115 -28.48 2.58 25.94
N VAL A 116 -27.15 2.71 25.87
CA VAL A 116 -26.42 2.98 24.63
C VAL A 116 -26.30 1.70 23.81
N GLU A 117 -27.00 1.65 22.67
CA GLU A 117 -26.90 0.57 21.71
C GLU A 117 -25.68 0.75 20.79
N LEU A 118 -24.61 -0.02 21.05
CA LEU A 118 -23.39 -0.01 20.21
C LEU A 118 -23.66 -0.29 18.73
N GLY A 119 -24.74 -1.02 18.40
CA GLY A 119 -25.11 -1.36 17.03
C GLY A 119 -25.70 -0.20 16.22
N ARG A 120 -26.06 0.91 16.85
CA ARG A 120 -26.70 2.07 16.17
C ARG A 120 -26.02 3.41 16.45
N CYS A 121 -25.10 3.47 17.40
CA CYS A 121 -24.44 4.72 17.75
C CYS A 121 -23.47 5.18 16.65
N ARG A 122 -23.43 6.49 16.42
CA ARG A 122 -22.36 7.17 15.68
C ARG A 122 -21.79 8.26 16.58
N PHE A 123 -20.47 8.26 16.74
CA PHE A 123 -19.80 9.24 17.58
C PHE A 123 -20.02 10.66 17.01
N HIS A 124 -20.35 11.59 17.90
CA HIS A 124 -20.37 13.02 17.62
C HIS A 124 -19.74 13.73 18.84
N PRO A 125 -18.88 14.75 18.64
CA PRO A 125 -18.19 15.41 19.75
C PRO A 125 -19.07 16.39 20.57
N GLN A 126 -20.25 16.76 20.07
CA GLN A 126 -21.24 17.59 20.78
C GLN A 126 -22.50 16.79 21.11
#